data_AF-A0A4R1JSV6-F1
#
_entry.id   AF-A0A4R1JSV6-F1
#
_cell.length_a   1.000
_cell.length_b   1.000
_cell.length_c   1.000
_cell.angle_alpha   90.00
_cell.angle_beta   90.00
_cell.angle_gamma   90.00
#
_symmetry.space_group_name_H-M   'P 1'
#
loop_
_entity.id
_entity.type
_entity.pdbx_description
1 polymer ?
#
loop_
_entity_poly.entity_id
_entity_poly.type
_entity_poly.pdbx_seq_one_letter_code
_entity_poly.pdbx_strand_id
1 'polypeptide(L)'
;MKNLLLYILLTFSLAVSAQEKDKTLPDANDEYKQNKFVDAEANYRISESKFPKRAAAPYNLGNTIYKQNQVSEAKFAYAKAIKNAKTRPEKHKAFHNLGNVFMKEKDYTQAVEAYKQALRNDPTDDETRYNYALAKQKLKENPPKNDKNKDKNKDKDKDKNKDKDKDKDKNKDKDKDKKDDKGDKDKDKKDGKNDPKKDDKSDNKGEPKPQPGGISKDRVQNLLDAVNNEEKKVQDKVNAQKVKGSPKKTEKDW
;
A
#
# COMPACT_ATOMS: atom_id res chain seq x y z
N MET A 1 15.88 57.95 -5.96
CA MET A 1 15.30 56.87 -5.12
C MET A 1 13.86 56.50 -5.50
N LYS A 2 12.99 57.42 -5.94
CA LYS A 2 11.60 57.10 -6.36
C LYS A 2 11.51 56.11 -7.54
N ASN A 3 12.42 56.18 -8.50
CA ASN A 3 12.39 55.30 -9.67
C ASN A 3 12.88 53.87 -9.36
N LEU A 4 13.71 53.68 -8.31
CA LEU A 4 14.23 52.37 -7.93
C LEU A 4 13.16 51.49 -7.26
N LEU A 5 12.28 52.10 -6.45
CA LEU A 5 11.11 51.44 -5.88
C LEU A 5 10.09 51.02 -6.94
N LEU A 6 9.98 51.77 -8.04
CA LEU A 6 9.08 51.44 -9.16
C LEU A 6 9.52 50.19 -9.92
N TYR A 7 10.84 49.99 -10.10
CA TYR A 7 11.38 48.78 -10.75
C TYR A 7 11.33 47.53 -9.85
N ILE A 8 11.41 47.70 -8.53
CA ILE A 8 11.23 46.59 -7.56
C ILE A 8 9.77 46.11 -7.56
N LEU A 9 8.79 47.01 -7.72
CA LEU A 9 7.39 46.63 -7.87
C LEU A 9 7.05 46.04 -9.25
N LEU A 10 7.77 46.40 -10.31
CA LEU A 10 7.52 45.89 -11.67
C LEU A 10 8.09 44.47 -11.89
N THR A 11 9.17 44.11 -11.21
CA THR A 11 9.83 42.78 -11.35
C THR A 11 9.16 41.67 -10.53
N PHE A 12 8.26 42.01 -9.59
CA PHE A 12 7.52 41.01 -8.79
C PHE A 12 6.26 40.47 -9.50
N SER A 13 5.89 41.01 -10.65
CA SER A 13 4.57 40.78 -11.28
C SER A 13 4.45 39.55 -12.19
N LEU A 14 5.51 38.80 -12.49
CA LEU A 14 5.49 37.83 -13.62
C LEU A 14 5.92 36.40 -13.27
N ALA A 15 5.48 35.87 -12.13
CA ALA A 15 5.56 34.44 -11.87
C ALA A 15 4.20 33.86 -11.44
N VAL A 16 3.14 34.20 -12.16
CA VAL A 16 1.89 33.42 -12.08
C VAL A 16 2.08 32.17 -12.92
N SER A 17 2.64 31.12 -12.32
CA SER A 17 2.61 29.78 -12.91
C SER A 17 1.15 29.31 -12.94
N ALA A 18 0.47 29.49 -14.08
CA ALA A 18 -0.84 28.90 -14.30
C ALA A 18 -0.71 27.36 -14.20
N GLN A 19 -1.34 26.77 -13.19
CA GLN A 19 -1.31 25.31 -13.05
C GLN A 19 -2.09 24.68 -14.21
N GLU A 20 -1.42 23.82 -14.98
CA GLU A 20 -2.07 23.07 -16.04
C GLU A 20 -3.18 22.18 -15.44
N LYS A 21 -4.35 22.21 -16.10
CA LYS A 21 -5.52 21.43 -15.72
C LYS A 21 -5.35 19.99 -16.18
N ASP A 22 -5.53 19.05 -15.26
CA ASP A 22 -5.52 17.63 -15.60
C ASP A 22 -6.84 17.22 -16.24
N LYS A 23 -6.82 17.04 -17.57
CA LYS A 23 -7.98 16.57 -18.33
C LYS A 23 -8.10 15.05 -18.36
N THR A 24 -7.01 14.33 -18.10
CA THR A 24 -6.94 12.86 -18.16
C THR A 24 -7.50 12.19 -16.91
N LEU A 25 -7.36 12.83 -15.74
CA LEU A 25 -7.84 12.27 -14.48
C LEU A 25 -9.37 12.10 -14.42
N PRO A 26 -10.20 13.05 -14.88
CA PRO A 26 -11.65 12.85 -14.96
C PRO A 26 -12.06 11.65 -15.83
N ASP A 27 -11.47 11.51 -17.02
CA ASP A 27 -11.77 10.40 -17.93
C ASP A 27 -11.42 9.05 -17.28
N ALA A 28 -10.25 8.95 -16.65
CA ALA A 28 -9.84 7.77 -15.88
C ALA A 28 -10.81 7.43 -14.73
N ASN A 29 -11.32 8.45 -14.04
CA ASN A 29 -12.32 8.26 -12.98
C ASN A 29 -13.64 7.71 -13.53
N ASP A 30 -14.05 8.15 -14.72
CA ASP A 30 -15.29 7.70 -15.34
C ASP A 30 -15.16 6.28 -15.90
N GLU A 31 -14.01 5.93 -16.49
CA GLU A 31 -13.67 4.56 -16.87
C GLU A 31 -13.65 3.63 -15.65
N TYR A 32 -13.07 4.07 -14.53
CA TYR A 32 -13.06 3.32 -13.28
C TYR A 32 -14.48 3.02 -12.79
N LYS A 33 -15.38 4.02 -12.79
CA LYS A 33 -16.79 3.85 -12.41
C LYS A 33 -17.53 2.88 -13.34
N GLN A 34 -17.14 2.84 -14.62
CA GLN A 34 -17.67 1.90 -15.61
C GLN A 34 -17.04 0.49 -15.52
N ASN A 35 -16.17 0.24 -14.53
CA ASN A 35 -15.38 -0.99 -14.37
C ASN A 35 -14.43 -1.30 -15.54
N LYS A 36 -14.10 -0.30 -16.36
CA LYS A 36 -13.10 -0.39 -17.43
C LYS A 36 -11.70 -0.21 -16.83
N PHE A 37 -11.28 -1.16 -15.99
CA PHE A 37 -10.09 -1.00 -15.16
C PHE A 37 -8.79 -0.88 -15.98
N VAL A 38 -8.69 -1.54 -17.13
CA VAL A 38 -7.52 -1.45 -18.01
C VAL A 38 -7.39 -0.05 -18.61
N ASP A 39 -8.48 0.51 -19.13
CA ASP A 39 -8.49 1.87 -19.70
C ASP A 39 -8.21 2.91 -18.61
N ALA A 40 -8.88 2.77 -17.46
CA ALA A 40 -8.67 3.64 -16.30
C ALA A 40 -7.21 3.63 -15.84
N GLU A 41 -6.59 2.44 -15.75
CA GLU A 41 -5.20 2.30 -15.38
C GLU A 41 -4.27 3.06 -16.33
N ALA A 42 -4.47 2.90 -17.65
CA ALA A 42 -3.68 3.60 -18.66
C ALA A 42 -3.79 5.13 -18.49
N ASN A 43 -5.00 5.65 -18.33
CA ASN A 43 -5.23 7.09 -18.16
C ASN A 43 -4.74 7.62 -16.81
N TYR A 44 -4.81 6.85 -15.73
CA TYR A 44 -4.21 7.24 -14.46
C TYR A 44 -2.67 7.30 -14.55
N ARG A 45 -2.02 6.39 -15.28
CA ARG A 45 -0.57 6.45 -15.50
C ARG A 45 -0.17 7.69 -16.32
N ILE A 46 -0.97 8.06 -17.33
CA ILE A 46 -0.77 9.29 -18.11
C ILE A 46 -0.92 10.53 -17.21
N SER A 47 -1.98 10.59 -16.40
CA SER A 47 -2.21 11.67 -15.44
C SER A 47 -1.06 11.77 -14.41
N GLU A 48 -0.61 10.64 -13.85
CA GLU A 48 0.53 10.60 -12.92
C GLU A 48 1.81 11.14 -13.57
N SER A 49 2.08 10.75 -14.83
CA SER A 49 3.26 11.19 -15.57
C SER A 49 3.27 12.70 -15.82
N LYS A 50 2.11 13.28 -16.19
CA LYS A 50 1.98 14.73 -16.44
C LYS A 50 1.96 15.55 -15.15
N PHE A 51 1.42 14.99 -14.06
CA PHE A 51 1.24 15.70 -12.79
C PHE A 51 1.90 14.95 -11.61
N PRO A 52 3.24 14.76 -11.62
CA PRO A 52 3.93 13.84 -10.70
C PRO A 52 3.94 14.28 -9.23
N LYS A 53 3.47 15.51 -8.93
CA LYS A 53 3.37 16.07 -7.57
C LYS A 53 1.94 16.05 -7.01
N ARG A 54 0.98 15.43 -7.71
CA ARG A 54 -0.41 15.27 -7.26
C ARG A 54 -0.62 13.85 -6.72
N ALA A 55 -1.36 13.72 -5.62
CA ALA A 55 -1.62 12.43 -4.98
C ALA A 55 -2.80 11.67 -5.63
N ALA A 56 -3.73 12.38 -6.30
CA ALA A 56 -4.98 11.80 -6.78
C ALA A 56 -4.78 10.68 -7.80
N ALA A 57 -3.96 10.91 -8.84
CA ALA A 57 -3.70 9.92 -9.88
C ALA A 57 -3.05 8.63 -9.34
N PRO A 58 -1.92 8.67 -8.60
CA PRO A 58 -1.34 7.45 -8.04
C PRO A 58 -2.24 6.78 -6.99
N TYR A 59 -3.08 7.53 -6.26
CA TYR A 59 -4.06 6.95 -5.34
C TYR A 59 -5.11 6.13 -6.10
N ASN A 60 -5.72 6.71 -7.14
CA ASN A 60 -6.74 6.04 -7.94
C ASN A 60 -6.15 4.91 -8.80
N LEU A 61 -4.90 5.06 -9.25
CA LEU A 61 -4.15 3.98 -9.88
C LEU A 61 -4.02 2.78 -8.92
N GLY A 62 -3.65 3.02 -7.66
CA GLY A 62 -3.60 1.99 -6.63
C GLY A 62 -4.95 1.28 -6.45
N ASN A 63 -6.05 2.03 -6.41
CA ASN A 63 -7.40 1.46 -6.31
C ASN A 63 -7.73 0.57 -7.52
N THR A 64 -7.34 0.99 -8.72
CA THR A 64 -7.58 0.30 -10.00
C THR A 64 -6.81 -1.01 -10.08
N ILE A 65 -5.51 -0.95 -9.82
CA ILE A 65 -4.62 -2.11 -9.83
C ILE A 65 -5.01 -3.11 -8.73
N TYR A 66 -5.44 -2.62 -7.55
CA TYR A 66 -5.93 -3.49 -6.47
C TYR A 66 -7.19 -4.27 -6.88
N LYS A 67 -8.13 -3.64 -7.61
CA LYS A 67 -9.32 -4.29 -8.17
C LYS A 67 -8.97 -5.35 -9.21
N GLN A 68 -7.91 -5.14 -9.97
CA GLN A 68 -7.35 -6.10 -10.93
C GLN A 68 -6.51 -7.21 -10.27
N ASN A 69 -6.46 -7.27 -8.93
CA ASN A 69 -5.72 -8.27 -8.16
C ASN A 69 -4.19 -8.21 -8.31
N GLN A 70 -3.64 -7.10 -8.82
CA GLN A 70 -2.21 -6.85 -8.97
C GLN A 70 -1.62 -6.21 -7.70
N VAL A 71 -1.71 -6.94 -6.60
CA VAL A 71 -1.50 -6.42 -5.23
C VAL A 71 -0.12 -5.77 -5.04
N SER A 72 0.94 -6.39 -5.56
CA SER A 72 2.31 -5.88 -5.44
C SER A 72 2.49 -4.51 -6.09
N GLU A 73 1.81 -4.25 -7.20
CA GLU A 73 1.93 -2.97 -7.91
C GLU A 73 1.08 -1.87 -7.24
N ALA A 74 -0.10 -2.22 -6.73
CA ALA A 74 -0.95 -1.30 -5.98
C ALA A 74 -0.20 -0.68 -4.78
N LYS A 75 0.64 -1.48 -4.11
CA LYS A 75 1.53 -1.03 -3.03
C LYS A 75 2.39 0.17 -3.43
N PHE A 76 3.03 0.11 -4.61
CA PHE A 76 3.89 1.20 -5.10
C PHE A 76 3.08 2.44 -5.46
N ALA A 77 1.89 2.26 -6.07
CA ALA A 77 1.00 3.37 -6.40
C ALA A 77 0.54 4.11 -5.14
N TYR A 78 0.11 3.40 -4.08
CA TYR A 78 -0.24 4.05 -2.81
C TYR A 78 0.96 4.69 -2.12
N ALA A 79 2.15 4.07 -2.16
CA ALA A 79 3.36 4.69 -1.62
C ALA A 79 3.68 6.04 -2.29
N LYS A 80 3.53 6.13 -3.62
CA LYS A 80 3.64 7.40 -4.36
C LYS A 80 2.54 8.39 -3.97
N ALA A 81 1.29 7.93 -3.82
CA ALA A 81 0.20 8.78 -3.36
C ALA A 81 0.49 9.39 -1.98
N ILE A 82 0.97 8.58 -1.02
CA ILE A 82 1.38 9.04 0.32
C ILE A 82 2.50 10.08 0.23
N LYS A 83 3.52 9.83 -0.60
CA LYS A 83 4.64 10.76 -0.81
C LYS A 83 4.16 12.14 -1.30
N ASN A 84 3.15 12.15 -2.17
CA ASN A 84 2.61 13.38 -2.77
C ASN A 84 1.42 13.98 -2.02
N ALA A 85 0.89 13.29 -1.00
CA ALA A 85 -0.27 13.72 -0.23
C ALA A 85 0.06 14.95 0.63
N LYS A 86 -0.76 16.00 0.48
CA LYS A 86 -0.55 17.30 1.13
C LYS A 86 -1.43 17.47 2.35
N THR A 87 -2.56 16.77 2.38
CA THR A 87 -3.57 16.91 3.42
C THR A 87 -3.67 15.65 4.28
N ARG A 88 -4.16 15.80 5.51
CA ARG A 88 -4.44 14.65 6.39
C ARG A 88 -5.45 13.67 5.77
N PRO A 89 -6.56 14.11 5.16
CA PRO A 89 -7.49 13.18 4.50
C PRO A 89 -6.86 12.37 3.36
N GLU A 90 -6.00 12.98 2.52
CA GLU A 90 -5.29 12.25 1.47
C GLU A 90 -4.35 11.18 2.06
N LYS A 91 -3.58 11.56 3.09
CA LYS A 91 -2.69 10.62 3.78
C LYS A 91 -3.48 9.48 4.41
N HIS A 92 -4.57 9.79 5.12
CA HIS A 92 -5.45 8.81 5.74
C HIS A 92 -5.90 7.74 4.73
N LYS A 93 -6.52 8.18 3.63
CA LYS A 93 -7.03 7.29 2.57
C LYS A 93 -5.95 6.40 1.97
N ALA A 94 -4.80 7.00 1.62
CA ALA A 94 -3.72 6.26 1.00
C ALA A 94 -3.06 5.26 1.97
N PHE A 95 -2.88 5.62 3.25
CA PHE A 95 -2.40 4.68 4.27
C PHE A 95 -3.41 3.57 4.59
N HIS A 96 -4.71 3.88 4.62
CA HIS A 96 -5.76 2.89 4.81
C HIS A 96 -5.71 1.83 3.71
N ASN A 97 -5.70 2.25 2.45
CA ASN A 97 -5.64 1.32 1.33
C ASN A 97 -4.30 0.57 1.22
N LEU A 98 -3.20 1.20 1.63
CA LEU A 98 -1.92 0.49 1.76
C LEU A 98 -2.00 -0.61 2.84
N GLY A 99 -2.72 -0.38 3.94
CA GLY A 99 -3.02 -1.42 4.93
C GLY A 99 -3.83 -2.57 4.33
N ASN A 100 -4.84 -2.27 3.51
CA ASN A 100 -5.65 -3.28 2.81
C ASN A 100 -4.80 -4.13 1.84
N VAL A 101 -3.82 -3.51 1.18
CA VAL A 101 -2.83 -4.20 0.35
C VAL A 101 -2.01 -5.18 1.19
N PHE A 102 -1.42 -4.73 2.29
CA PHE A 102 -0.62 -5.59 3.17
C PHE A 102 -1.44 -6.72 3.81
N MET A 103 -2.70 -6.46 4.19
CA MET A 103 -3.62 -7.52 4.64
C MET A 103 -3.81 -8.61 3.60
N LYS A 104 -3.95 -8.23 2.32
CA LYS A 104 -4.12 -9.16 1.21
C LYS A 104 -2.83 -9.95 0.91
N GLU A 105 -1.66 -9.32 1.08
CA GLU A 105 -0.35 -9.99 1.04
C GLU A 105 -0.05 -10.84 2.28
N LYS A 106 -0.91 -10.78 3.32
CA LYS A 106 -0.71 -11.37 4.64
C LYS A 106 0.53 -10.85 5.39
N ASP A 107 1.04 -9.69 4.98
CA ASP A 107 2.06 -8.94 5.72
C ASP A 107 1.38 -8.14 6.84
N TYR A 108 0.97 -8.86 7.89
CA TYR A 108 0.19 -8.25 8.97
C TYR A 108 1.00 -7.22 9.77
N THR A 109 2.33 -7.33 9.79
CA THR A 109 3.21 -6.35 10.44
C THR A 109 3.08 -4.99 9.75
N GLN A 110 3.23 -4.96 8.43
CA GLN A 110 3.13 -3.73 7.65
C GLN A 110 1.69 -3.22 7.59
N ALA A 111 0.69 -4.10 7.60
CA ALA A 111 -0.72 -3.72 7.68
C ALA A 111 -1.03 -2.94 8.97
N VAL A 112 -0.59 -3.44 10.13
CA VAL A 112 -0.75 -2.77 11.43
C VAL A 112 -0.14 -1.36 11.39
N GLU A 113 1.08 -1.20 10.89
CA GLU A 113 1.71 0.12 10.83
C GLU A 113 1.03 1.07 9.83
N ALA A 114 0.59 0.56 8.68
CA ALA A 114 -0.14 1.37 7.70
C ALA A 114 -1.47 1.89 8.26
N TYR A 115 -2.30 1.03 8.85
CA TYR A 115 -3.57 1.46 9.45
C TYR A 115 -3.37 2.41 10.63
N LYS A 116 -2.32 2.21 11.44
CA LYS A 116 -1.94 3.14 12.50
C LYS A 116 -1.57 4.51 11.94
N GLN A 117 -0.85 4.61 10.81
CA GLN A 117 -0.64 5.90 10.15
C GLN A 117 -1.94 6.50 9.61
N ALA A 118 -2.85 5.69 9.10
CA ALA A 118 -4.16 6.16 8.66
C ALA A 118 -4.96 6.78 9.82
N LEU A 119 -5.04 6.09 10.97
CA LEU A 119 -5.71 6.59 12.18
C LEU A 119 -5.04 7.83 12.79
N ARG A 120 -3.72 7.96 12.64
CA ARG A 120 -3.02 9.20 13.04
C ARG A 120 -3.48 10.42 12.22
N ASN A 121 -3.92 10.22 10.98
CA ASN A 121 -4.38 11.29 10.10
C ASN A 121 -5.88 11.56 10.27
N ASP A 122 -6.69 10.50 10.44
CA ASP A 122 -8.10 10.56 10.82
C ASP A 122 -8.40 9.56 11.95
N PRO A 123 -8.43 10.02 13.21
CA PRO A 123 -8.73 9.18 14.36
C PRO A 123 -10.20 8.79 14.48
N THR A 124 -11.10 9.27 13.60
CA THR A 124 -12.54 9.04 13.70
C THR A 124 -13.05 7.94 12.78
N ASP A 125 -12.21 7.43 11.88
CA ASP A 125 -12.60 6.36 10.96
C ASP A 125 -12.71 4.97 11.65
N ASP A 126 -13.95 4.53 11.86
CA ASP A 126 -14.29 3.22 12.40
C ASP A 126 -13.83 2.06 11.51
N GLU A 127 -13.80 2.25 10.19
CA GLU A 127 -13.41 1.21 9.25
C GLU A 127 -11.91 0.92 9.39
N THR A 128 -11.07 1.96 9.42
CA THR A 128 -9.64 1.79 9.71
C THR A 128 -9.42 1.22 11.12
N ARG A 129 -10.17 1.65 12.14
CA ARG A 129 -10.04 1.08 13.50
C ARG A 129 -10.28 -0.42 13.50
N TYR A 130 -11.34 -0.84 12.83
CA TYR A 130 -11.67 -2.25 12.68
C TYR A 130 -10.55 -3.01 11.96
N ASN A 131 -10.11 -2.52 10.80
CA ASN A 131 -9.07 -3.18 10.02
C ASN A 131 -7.72 -3.23 10.76
N TYR A 132 -7.39 -2.18 11.52
CA TYR A 132 -6.23 -2.15 12.40
C TYR A 132 -6.29 -3.26 13.44
N ALA A 133 -7.44 -3.41 14.11
CA ALA A 133 -7.61 -4.41 15.14
C ALA A 133 -7.57 -5.83 14.56
N LEU A 134 -8.17 -6.04 13.40
CA LEU A 134 -8.09 -7.30 12.65
C LEU A 134 -6.65 -7.62 12.24
N ALA A 135 -5.89 -6.63 11.77
CA ALA A 135 -4.48 -6.81 11.44
C ALA A 135 -3.65 -7.22 12.67
N LYS A 136 -3.89 -6.61 13.83
CA LYS A 136 -3.21 -7.00 15.09
C LYS A 136 -3.55 -8.43 15.50
N GLN A 137 -4.81 -8.84 15.40
CA GLN A 137 -5.22 -10.21 15.69
C GLN A 137 -4.53 -11.19 14.73
N LYS A 138 -4.55 -10.91 13.42
CA LYS A 138 -3.91 -11.75 12.41
C LYS A 138 -2.40 -11.87 12.60
N LEU A 139 -1.75 -10.78 13.01
CA LEU A 139 -0.33 -10.77 13.38
C LEU A 139 -0.05 -11.63 14.62
N LYS A 140 -0.94 -11.62 15.62
CA LYS A 140 -0.82 -12.47 16.81
C LYS A 140 -1.02 -13.96 16.48
N GLU A 141 -1.96 -14.27 15.60
CA GLU A 141 -2.21 -15.62 15.10
C GLU A 141 -1.07 -16.15 14.20
N ASN A 142 -0.39 -15.25 13.48
CA ASN A 142 0.65 -15.57 12.51
C ASN A 142 1.88 -14.66 12.73
N PRO A 143 2.60 -14.83 13.85
CA PRO A 143 3.78 -14.01 14.12
C PRO A 143 4.85 -14.26 13.05
N PRO A 144 5.61 -13.23 12.64
CA PRO A 144 6.71 -13.41 11.71
C PRO A 144 7.69 -14.45 12.27
N LYS A 145 8.09 -15.42 11.45
CA LYS A 145 9.09 -16.41 11.84
C LYS A 145 10.38 -15.68 12.15
N ASN A 146 10.87 -15.82 13.38
CA ASN A 146 12.19 -15.30 13.78
C ASN A 146 13.26 -16.09 12.99
N ASP A 147 13.69 -15.56 11.84
CA ASP A 147 14.80 -16.11 11.05
C ASP A 147 16.17 -15.77 11.69
N LYS A 148 16.29 -15.97 13.00
CA LYS A 148 17.55 -15.77 13.76
C LYS A 148 18.58 -16.89 13.55
N ASN A 149 18.51 -17.65 12.47
CA ASN A 149 19.43 -18.77 12.25
C ASN A 149 19.85 -19.01 10.79
N LYS A 150 20.00 -17.93 10.01
CA LYS A 150 20.44 -18.02 8.61
C LYS A 150 21.78 -17.34 8.30
N ASP A 151 22.63 -17.18 9.30
CA ASP A 151 23.94 -16.50 9.14
C ASP A 151 25.11 -17.23 9.80
N LYS A 152 25.15 -18.57 9.69
CA LYS A 152 26.29 -19.38 10.17
C LYS A 152 26.81 -20.41 9.17
N ASN A 153 26.60 -20.22 7.87
CA ASN A 153 27.25 -21.12 6.89
C ASN A 153 27.53 -20.45 5.54
N LYS A 154 28.25 -19.33 5.56
CA LYS A 154 28.72 -18.66 4.33
C LYS A 154 30.22 -18.32 4.31
N ASP A 155 31.01 -18.99 5.14
CA ASP A 155 32.47 -18.94 5.08
C ASP A 155 33.03 -20.36 5.01
N LYS A 156 33.00 -20.98 3.81
CA LYS A 156 33.85 -22.15 3.52
C LYS A 156 34.05 -22.54 2.05
N ASP A 157 33.92 -21.61 1.09
CA ASP A 157 34.30 -21.89 -0.30
C ASP A 157 34.92 -20.67 -1.01
N LYS A 158 35.99 -20.14 -0.42
CA LYS A 158 36.95 -19.29 -1.14
C LYS A 158 38.37 -19.70 -0.79
N ASP A 159 38.78 -20.87 -1.28
CA ASP A 159 40.16 -21.01 -1.71
C ASP A 159 40.34 -22.15 -2.69
N LYS A 160 41.33 -22.02 -3.57
CA LYS A 160 41.68 -22.87 -4.72
C LYS A 160 40.96 -22.53 -6.03
N ASN A 161 41.35 -21.39 -6.59
CA ASN A 161 41.48 -21.28 -8.03
C ASN A 161 42.97 -21.05 -8.35
N LYS A 162 43.68 -22.11 -8.74
CA LYS A 162 44.96 -22.03 -9.46
C LYS A 162 45.28 -23.35 -10.16
N ASP A 163 45.79 -23.19 -11.38
CA ASP A 163 46.35 -24.16 -12.33
C ASP A 163 45.32 -24.89 -13.21
N LYS A 164 45.09 -24.43 -14.44
CA LYS A 164 45.90 -24.51 -15.69
C LYS A 164 45.66 -25.81 -16.47
N ASP A 165 45.02 -25.60 -17.62
CA ASP A 165 45.29 -26.17 -18.95
C ASP A 165 45.08 -27.66 -19.29
N LYS A 166 44.44 -27.82 -20.46
CA LYS A 166 44.33 -28.98 -21.39
C LYS A 166 43.31 -30.06 -20.96
N ASP A 167 42.36 -30.49 -21.78
CA ASP A 167 42.47 -30.86 -23.20
C ASP A 167 41.19 -30.63 -24.03
N LYS A 168 41.42 -30.51 -25.34
CA LYS A 168 40.45 -30.63 -26.44
C LYS A 168 39.92 -32.08 -26.50
N ASP A 169 38.67 -32.30 -26.92
CA ASP A 169 38.31 -32.67 -28.31
C ASP A 169 36.84 -33.16 -28.44
N LYS A 170 36.18 -32.63 -29.47
CA LYS A 170 35.25 -33.27 -30.44
C LYS A 170 33.87 -33.85 -30.06
N ASN A 171 32.89 -33.27 -30.79
CA ASN A 171 31.83 -33.90 -31.61
C ASN A 171 30.74 -34.72 -30.90
N LYS A 172 29.51 -34.86 -31.40
CA LYS A 172 28.64 -34.20 -32.39
C LYS A 172 27.32 -34.98 -32.27
N ASP A 173 26.20 -34.30 -32.50
CA ASP A 173 24.90 -34.77 -32.97
C ASP A 173 24.51 -36.26 -32.83
N LYS A 174 23.31 -36.47 -32.28
CA LYS A 174 22.30 -37.37 -32.88
C LYS A 174 20.90 -37.05 -32.39
N ASP A 175 20.09 -36.58 -33.33
CA ASP A 175 18.63 -36.73 -33.35
C ASP A 175 18.20 -38.19 -33.16
N LYS A 176 17.06 -38.41 -32.49
CA LYS A 176 15.82 -38.89 -33.14
C LYS A 176 14.72 -39.23 -32.13
N ASP A 177 13.55 -38.63 -32.39
CA ASP A 177 12.22 -39.22 -32.45
C ASP A 177 11.81 -40.29 -31.42
N LYS A 178 10.73 -39.98 -30.68
CA LYS A 178 9.52 -40.81 -30.69
C LYS A 178 8.28 -40.02 -30.30
N LYS A 179 7.28 -40.09 -31.18
CA LYS A 179 5.89 -39.67 -31.05
C LYS A 179 5.07 -40.64 -30.18
N ASP A 180 3.84 -40.19 -29.93
CA ASP A 180 2.56 -40.92 -29.74
C ASP A 180 1.98 -40.67 -28.34
N ASP A 181 1.00 -39.78 -28.13
CA ASP A 181 -0.41 -39.69 -28.62
C ASP A 181 -1.41 -40.47 -27.73
N LYS A 182 -2.64 -39.91 -27.65
CA LYS A 182 -3.82 -40.15 -26.77
C LYS A 182 -3.91 -39.11 -25.64
N GLY A 183 -4.85 -38.15 -25.70
CA GLY A 183 -6.30 -38.33 -25.67
C GLY A 183 -6.73 -38.15 -24.20
N ASP A 184 -7.50 -37.14 -23.80
CA ASP A 184 -8.92 -37.04 -24.13
C ASP A 184 -9.49 -35.65 -23.84
N LYS A 185 -10.55 -35.31 -24.57
CA LYS A 185 -11.42 -34.17 -24.32
C LYS A 185 -12.36 -34.52 -23.16
N ASP A 186 -12.62 -33.57 -22.27
CA ASP A 186 -13.96 -33.50 -21.69
C ASP A 186 -14.38 -32.06 -21.39
N LYS A 187 -15.63 -31.79 -21.78
CA LYS A 187 -16.37 -30.55 -21.70
C LYS A 187 -17.36 -30.62 -20.54
N ASP A 188 -17.80 -29.42 -20.13
CA ASP A 188 -19.07 -29.10 -19.48
C ASP A 188 -19.23 -29.43 -17.98
N LYS A 189 -19.41 -28.40 -17.16
CA LYS A 189 -20.75 -27.85 -16.87
C LYS A 189 -20.70 -26.56 -16.03
N LYS A 190 -21.53 -25.62 -16.48
CA LYS A 190 -22.05 -24.45 -15.76
C LYS A 190 -22.81 -24.90 -14.50
N ASP A 191 -22.78 -24.06 -13.46
CA ASP A 191 -23.96 -23.78 -12.66
C ASP A 191 -23.99 -22.28 -12.31
N GLY A 192 -25.05 -21.62 -12.77
CA GLY A 192 -25.41 -20.26 -12.38
C GLY A 192 -26.54 -20.30 -11.37
N LYS A 193 -26.57 -19.32 -10.47
CA LYS A 193 -27.78 -18.89 -9.76
C LYS A 193 -27.77 -17.37 -9.59
N ASN A 194 -28.67 -16.73 -10.36
CA ASN A 194 -29.36 -15.47 -10.05
C ASN A 194 -30.17 -15.65 -8.73
N ASP A 195 -30.60 -14.67 -7.93
CA ASP A 195 -31.08 -13.28 -8.05
C ASP A 195 -31.26 -12.75 -6.58
N PRO A 196 -31.79 -11.54 -6.23
CA PRO A 196 -32.18 -10.38 -7.07
C PRO A 196 -31.65 -9.00 -6.58
N LYS A 197 -31.78 -8.01 -7.48
CA LYS A 197 -31.74 -6.56 -7.22
C LYS A 197 -32.85 -6.08 -6.28
N LYS A 198 -32.55 -5.02 -5.50
CA LYS A 198 -33.49 -3.93 -5.18
C LYS A 198 -32.76 -2.61 -4.87
N ASP A 199 -33.00 -1.66 -5.77
CA ASP A 199 -33.26 -0.21 -5.67
C ASP A 199 -32.31 0.76 -4.94
N ASP A 200 -31.90 1.74 -5.76
CA ASP A 200 -31.13 2.96 -5.49
C ASP A 200 -31.75 3.92 -4.47
N LYS A 201 -30.87 4.61 -3.73
CA LYS A 201 -30.91 6.08 -3.65
C LYS A 201 -29.53 6.68 -3.35
N SER A 202 -29.22 7.67 -4.17
CA SER A 202 -27.99 8.45 -4.33
C SER A 202 -27.55 9.20 -3.07
N ASP A 203 -26.26 9.10 -2.73
CA ASP A 203 -25.28 10.19 -2.86
C ASP A 203 -23.98 9.85 -2.11
N ASN A 204 -22.85 10.25 -2.71
CA ASN A 204 -21.51 10.43 -2.12
C ASN A 204 -20.40 9.42 -2.56
N LYS A 205 -19.51 9.93 -3.43
CA LYS A 205 -18.09 9.57 -3.66
C LYS A 205 -17.70 8.10 -3.48
N GLY A 206 -17.80 7.33 -4.57
CA GLY A 206 -17.30 5.97 -4.68
C GLY A 206 -15.77 5.87 -4.64
N GLU A 207 -15.22 5.79 -3.43
CA GLU A 207 -14.05 4.93 -3.17
C GLU A 207 -14.61 3.56 -2.76
N PRO A 208 -14.16 2.44 -3.36
CA PRO A 208 -14.67 1.15 -2.96
C PRO A 208 -14.13 0.81 -1.56
N LYS A 209 -15.01 0.92 -0.58
CA LYS A 209 -14.80 0.34 0.74
C LYS A 209 -14.56 -1.17 0.59
N PRO A 210 -13.45 -1.72 1.09
CA PRO A 210 -13.34 -3.15 1.28
C PRO A 210 -14.54 -3.62 2.11
N GLN A 211 -15.38 -4.49 1.56
CA GLN A 211 -16.47 -5.06 2.35
C GLN A 211 -15.86 -5.86 3.49
N PRO A 212 -16.12 -5.50 4.77
CA PRO A 212 -15.61 -6.27 5.90
C PRO A 212 -16.28 -7.65 5.83
N GLY A 213 -15.48 -8.66 5.47
CA GLY A 213 -15.96 -10.03 5.34
C GLY A 213 -16.60 -10.51 6.64
N GLY A 214 -17.91 -10.78 6.61
CA GLY A 214 -18.65 -11.78 7.39
C GLY A 214 -18.51 -11.84 8.92
N ILE A 215 -17.81 -10.94 9.58
CA ILE A 215 -17.57 -11.00 11.03
C ILE A 215 -18.71 -10.29 11.78
N SER A 216 -19.26 -10.93 12.82
CA SER A 216 -20.36 -10.36 13.63
C SER A 216 -19.93 -9.08 14.35
N LYS A 217 -20.86 -8.11 14.49
CA LYS A 217 -20.62 -6.84 15.21
C LYS A 217 -20.02 -7.05 16.60
N ASP A 218 -20.45 -8.09 17.31
CA ASP A 218 -19.94 -8.40 18.66
C ASP A 218 -18.48 -8.84 18.63
N ARG A 219 -18.06 -9.61 17.61
CA ARG A 219 -16.65 -9.97 17.46
C ARG A 219 -15.81 -8.75 17.12
N VAL A 220 -16.33 -7.85 16.28
CA VAL A 220 -15.70 -6.56 15.99
C VAL A 220 -15.52 -5.75 17.28
N GLN A 221 -16.57 -5.61 18.09
CA GLN A 221 -16.52 -4.85 19.32
C GLN A 221 -15.52 -5.44 20.33
N ASN A 222 -15.57 -6.76 20.54
CA ASN A 222 -14.62 -7.46 21.42
C ASN A 222 -13.17 -7.26 20.96
N LEU A 223 -12.95 -7.24 19.65
CA LEU A 223 -11.63 -7.03 19.06
C LEU A 223 -11.15 -5.57 19.26
N LEU A 224 -12.03 -4.60 19.06
CA LEU A 224 -11.74 -3.19 19.32
C LEU A 224 -11.42 -2.96 20.81
N ASP A 225 -12.21 -3.53 21.71
CA ASP A 225 -12.00 -3.42 23.15
C ASP A 225 -10.67 -4.06 23.58
N ALA A 226 -10.33 -5.22 23.01
CA ALA A 226 -9.03 -5.86 23.25
C ALA A 226 -7.86 -4.97 22.81
N VAL A 227 -7.96 -4.37 21.62
CA VAL A 227 -6.91 -3.49 21.09
C VAL A 227 -6.79 -2.21 21.90
N ASN A 228 -7.91 -1.57 22.25
CA ASN A 228 -7.94 -0.36 23.08
C ASN A 228 -7.31 -0.62 24.46
N ASN A 229 -7.62 -1.77 25.07
CA ASN A 229 -7.04 -2.17 26.35
C ASN A 229 -5.52 -2.41 26.26
N GLU A 230 -5.05 -3.04 25.19
CA GLU A 230 -3.62 -3.22 24.94
C GLU A 230 -2.89 -1.88 24.74
N GLU A 231 -3.48 -0.98 23.93
CA GLU A 231 -2.90 0.35 23.69
C GLU A 231 -2.84 1.19 24.97
N LYS A 232 -3.89 1.16 25.79
CA LYS A 232 -3.91 1.83 27.09
C LYS A 232 -2.78 1.32 27.98
N LYS A 233 -2.59 -0.01 28.08
CA LYS A 233 -1.49 -0.61 28.84
C LYS A 233 -0.11 -0.16 28.32
N VAL A 234 0.07 -0.06 27.01
CA VAL A 234 1.31 0.45 26.41
C VAL A 234 1.51 1.92 26.76
N GLN A 235 0.46 2.73 26.65
CA GLN A 235 0.49 4.16 26.98
C GLN A 235 0.86 4.40 28.44
N ASP A 236 0.25 3.64 29.37
CA ASP A 236 0.55 3.73 30.80
C ASP A 236 2.02 3.39 31.10
N LYS A 237 2.57 2.35 30.44
CA LYS A 237 3.98 1.98 30.55
C LYS A 237 4.91 3.09 30.03
N VAL A 238 4.60 3.66 28.87
CA VAL A 238 5.39 4.77 28.30
C VAL A 238 5.34 6.00 29.22
N ASN A 239 4.17 6.33 29.76
CA ASN A 239 4.01 7.45 30.68
C ASN A 239 4.80 7.21 31.99
N ALA A 240 4.74 6.01 32.57
CA ALA A 240 5.50 5.66 33.77
C ALA A 240 7.03 5.71 33.54
N GLN A 241 7.51 5.35 32.35
CA GLN A 241 8.93 5.49 31.99
C GLN A 241 9.36 6.95 31.86
N LYS A 242 8.52 7.81 31.26
CA LYS A 242 8.77 9.26 31.16
C LYS A 242 8.90 9.91 32.56
N VAL A 243 8.04 9.53 33.49
CA VAL A 243 8.06 10.05 34.88
C VAL A 243 9.36 9.67 35.61
N LYS A 244 9.94 8.50 35.31
CA LYS A 244 11.19 8.04 35.93
C LYS A 244 12.46 8.69 35.35
N GLY A 245 12.38 9.28 34.16
CA GLY A 245 13.53 9.90 33.49
C GLY A 245 13.53 11.42 33.61
N SER A 246 14.07 11.96 34.72
CA SER A 246 14.82 13.24 34.80
C SER A 246 15.10 13.65 36.26
N PRO A 247 16.23 13.26 36.89
CA PRO A 247 16.76 14.06 37.99
C PRO A 247 17.27 15.37 37.37
N LYS A 248 16.56 16.48 37.61
CA LYS A 248 17.06 17.83 37.33
C LYS A 248 18.31 18.03 38.19
N LYS A 249 19.52 17.88 37.63
CA LYS A 249 20.74 18.37 38.30
C LYS A 249 20.55 19.87 38.46
N THR A 250 20.19 20.30 39.67
CA THR A 250 20.36 21.69 40.07
C THR A 250 21.85 21.92 40.16
N GLU A 251 22.42 22.58 39.15
CA GLU A 251 23.73 23.21 39.31
C GLU A 251 23.59 24.19 40.47
N LYS A 252 24.22 23.84 41.58
CA LYS A 252 24.29 24.65 42.78
C LYS A 252 25.41 25.65 42.51
N ASP A 253 25.05 26.83 42.01
CA ASP A 253 25.93 28.00 42.02
C ASP A 253 26.03 28.49 43.47
N TRP A 254 27.13 28.10 44.13
CA TRP A 254 27.70 28.78 45.30
C TRP A 254 29.17 28.42 45.41
#